data_AF-A0A133UT31-F1
#
_entry.id   AF-A0A133UT31-F1
#
_cell.length_a   1.000
_cell.length_b   1.000
_cell.length_c   1.000
_cell.angle_alpha   90.00
_cell.angle_beta   90.00
_cell.angle_gamma   90.00
#
_symmetry.space_group_name_H-M   'P 1'
#
loop_
_entity.id
_entity.type
_entity.pdbx_description
1 polymer ?
#
loop_
_entity_poly.entity_id
_entity_poly.type
_entity_poly.pdbx_seq_one_letter_code
_entity_poly.pdbx_strand_id
1 'polypeptide(L)'
;MSAYYELCERYGGGDVGPLKRQLSELIEEDPDFLDPYLMLYSILEDEGNLHEAEAMLNVAYERALELITDEEGRWPDKLEWGWLENRHIIRSILNKAISLWGNGETEEALELFRKLLATNLADNVGARKYILAIRMGMSLEEFEDRFNKGGYYDSEVMEWFDENYERFSDEFDQWEEMVEERE
;
A
#
# COMPACT_ATOMS: atom_id res chain seq x y z
N MET A 1 2.71 -14.81 -12.69
CA MET A 1 3.27 -14.74 -11.31
C MET A 1 4.77 -15.09 -11.17
N SER A 2 5.34 -16.19 -11.73
CA SER A 2 6.79 -16.48 -11.53
C SER A 2 7.74 -15.53 -12.28
N ALA A 3 7.39 -15.11 -13.50
CA ALA A 3 8.27 -14.32 -14.36
C ALA A 3 8.65 -12.95 -13.77
N TYR A 4 7.75 -12.32 -13.01
CA TYR A 4 8.03 -11.08 -12.30
C TYR A 4 9.07 -11.27 -11.19
N TYR A 5 8.90 -12.26 -10.31
CA TYR A 5 9.86 -12.49 -9.24
C TYR A 5 11.24 -12.90 -9.79
N GLU A 6 11.28 -13.71 -10.85
CA GLU A 6 12.52 -14.01 -11.57
C GLU A 6 13.15 -12.75 -12.19
N LEU A 7 12.35 -11.81 -12.69
CA LEU A 7 12.84 -10.53 -13.20
C LEU A 7 13.46 -9.70 -12.07
N CYS A 8 12.79 -9.58 -10.92
CA CYS A 8 13.32 -8.87 -9.75
C CYS A 8 14.62 -9.49 -9.24
N GLU A 9 14.70 -10.82 -9.14
CA GLU A 9 15.91 -11.53 -8.70
C GLU A 9 17.10 -11.31 -9.64
N ARG A 10 16.85 -11.24 -10.96
CA ARG A 10 17.89 -10.94 -11.95
C ARG A 10 18.30 -9.47 -11.95
N TYR A 11 17.42 -8.57 -11.52
CA TYR A 11 17.69 -7.14 -11.47
C TYR A 11 18.61 -6.80 -10.30
N GLY A 12 19.92 -6.83 -10.56
CA GLY A 12 20.95 -6.48 -9.57
C GLY A 12 21.23 -4.98 -9.42
N GLY A 13 20.24 -4.09 -9.64
CA GLY A 13 20.43 -2.63 -9.57
C GLY A 13 21.18 -2.03 -10.77
N GLY A 14 21.04 -2.65 -11.94
CA GLY A 14 21.70 -2.24 -13.18
C GLY A 14 20.91 -1.20 -13.99
N ASP A 15 21.06 -1.23 -15.32
CA ASP A 15 20.31 -0.36 -16.22
C ASP A 15 18.79 -0.59 -16.11
N VAL A 16 18.05 0.47 -15.76
CA VAL A 16 16.58 0.47 -15.61
C VAL A 16 15.85 0.39 -16.94
N GLY A 17 16.49 0.77 -18.06
CA GLY A 17 15.84 0.82 -19.38
C GLY A 17 15.31 -0.54 -19.85
N PRO A 18 16.11 -1.61 -19.86
CA PRO A 18 15.64 -2.97 -20.13
C PRO A 18 14.57 -3.45 -19.14
N LEU A 19 14.73 -3.13 -17.86
CA LEU A 19 13.77 -3.52 -16.82
C LEU A 19 12.38 -2.92 -17.10
N LYS A 20 12.29 -1.61 -17.38
CA LYS A 20 11.01 -0.95 -17.70
C LYS A 20 10.29 -1.63 -18.87
N ARG A 21 11.02 -2.01 -19.93
CA ARG A 21 10.44 -2.73 -21.08
C ARG A 21 9.88 -4.10 -20.69
N GLN A 22 10.64 -4.87 -19.90
CA GLN A 22 10.19 -6.19 -19.46
C GLN A 22 8.98 -6.10 -18.51
N LEU A 23 8.92 -5.06 -17.67
CA LEU A 23 7.74 -4.80 -16.83
C LEU A 23 6.52 -4.46 -17.69
N SER A 24 6.68 -3.65 -18.74
CA SER A 24 5.61 -3.38 -19.71
C SER A 24 5.13 -4.65 -20.44
N GLU A 25 6.05 -5.53 -20.85
CA GLU A 25 5.70 -6.83 -21.45
C GLU A 25 4.88 -7.70 -20.47
N LEU A 26 5.26 -7.75 -19.19
CA LEU A 26 4.51 -8.48 -18.16
C LEU A 26 3.10 -7.90 -17.95
N ILE A 27 2.95 -6.58 -18.02
CA ILE A 27 1.65 -5.91 -17.95
C ILE A 27 0.76 -6.26 -19.15
N GLU A 28 1.33 -6.36 -20.34
CA GLU A 28 0.60 -6.77 -21.54
C GLU A 28 0.16 -8.24 -21.48
N GLU A 29 0.99 -9.11 -20.89
CA GLU A 29 0.70 -10.54 -20.73
C GLU A 29 -0.35 -10.83 -19.65
N ASP A 30 -0.27 -10.15 -18.51
CA ASP A 30 -1.13 -10.35 -17.34
C ASP A 30 -1.48 -9.00 -16.69
N PRO A 31 -2.47 -8.28 -17.24
CA PRO A 31 -2.78 -6.91 -16.82
C PRO A 31 -3.33 -6.82 -15.39
N ASP A 32 -3.86 -7.92 -14.85
CA ASP A 32 -4.47 -8.00 -13.52
C ASP A 32 -3.44 -8.37 -12.43
N PHE A 33 -2.22 -8.74 -12.80
CA PHE A 33 -1.11 -8.85 -11.88
C PHE A 33 -0.43 -7.48 -11.68
N LEU A 34 -0.61 -6.89 -10.49
CA LEU A 34 -0.38 -5.46 -10.30
C LEU A 34 1.04 -5.06 -9.86
N ASP A 35 1.87 -6.01 -9.42
CA ASP A 35 3.24 -5.73 -8.96
C ASP A 35 4.14 -5.03 -10.03
N PRO A 36 4.08 -5.40 -11.33
CA PRO A 36 4.85 -4.70 -12.36
C PRO A 36 4.52 -3.21 -12.47
N TYR A 37 3.26 -2.82 -12.26
CA TYR A 37 2.85 -1.42 -12.25
C TYR A 37 3.49 -0.68 -11.07
N LEU A 38 3.52 -1.30 -9.89
CA LEU A 38 4.13 -0.71 -8.69
C LEU A 38 5.65 -0.57 -8.83
N MET A 39 6.30 -1.54 -9.48
CA MET A 39 7.73 -1.43 -9.77
C MET A 39 8.01 -0.31 -10.79
N LEU A 40 7.19 -0.16 -11.83
CA LEU A 40 7.29 0.97 -12.76
C LEU A 40 7.04 2.31 -12.09
N TYR A 41 6.02 2.40 -11.22
CA TYR A 41 5.71 3.56 -10.40
C TYR A 41 6.94 4.01 -9.61
N SER A 42 7.54 3.10 -8.83
CA SER A 42 8.75 3.39 -8.04
C SER A 42 9.93 3.84 -8.90
N ILE A 43 10.18 3.19 -10.05
CA ILE A 43 11.25 3.61 -10.98
C ILE A 43 11.00 5.03 -11.51
N LEU A 44 9.75 5.36 -11.84
CA LEU A 44 9.39 6.68 -12.35
C LEU A 44 9.52 7.76 -11.27
N GLU A 45 9.20 7.46 -10.01
CA GLU A 45 9.47 8.36 -8.89
C GLU A 45 10.96 8.63 -8.72
N ASP A 46 11.80 7.59 -8.73
CA ASP A 46 13.25 7.70 -8.62
C ASP A 46 13.86 8.53 -9.77
N GLU A 47 13.27 8.47 -10.96
CA GLU A 47 13.64 9.29 -12.12
C GLU A 47 13.12 10.74 -12.05
N GLY A 48 12.26 11.07 -11.07
CA GLY A 48 11.59 12.37 -10.95
C GLY A 48 10.43 12.57 -11.94
N ASN A 49 9.98 11.52 -12.61
CA ASN A 49 8.88 11.52 -13.59
C ASN A 49 7.52 11.39 -12.89
N LEU A 50 7.25 12.28 -11.93
CA LEU A 50 6.12 12.15 -10.99
C LEU A 50 4.74 12.06 -11.67
N HIS A 51 4.55 12.74 -12.81
CA HIS A 51 3.28 12.66 -13.54
C HIS A 51 3.03 11.26 -14.14
N GLU A 52 4.05 10.64 -14.72
CA GLU A 52 3.94 9.29 -15.26
C GLU A 52 3.86 8.25 -14.14
N ALA A 53 4.58 8.48 -13.04
CA ALA A 53 4.50 7.64 -11.84
C ALA A 53 3.06 7.59 -11.32
N GLU A 54 2.46 8.75 -11.07
CA GLU A 54 1.08 8.84 -10.57
C GLU A 54 0.08 8.24 -11.56
N ALA A 55 0.28 8.42 -12.88
CA ALA A 55 -0.55 7.76 -13.88
C ALA A 55 -0.46 6.22 -13.78
N MET A 56 0.74 5.67 -13.59
CA MET A 56 0.94 4.22 -13.43
C MET A 56 0.28 3.68 -12.15
N LEU A 57 0.41 4.42 -11.05
CA LEU A 57 -0.22 4.06 -9.78
C LEU A 57 -1.76 4.11 -9.87
N ASN A 58 -2.31 5.11 -10.54
CA ASN A 58 -3.76 5.22 -10.75
C ASN A 58 -4.31 4.05 -11.55
N VAL A 59 -3.62 3.63 -12.62
CA VAL A 59 -4.00 2.45 -13.39
C VAL A 59 -3.98 1.18 -12.53
N ALA A 60 -2.96 1.00 -11.69
CA ALA A 60 -2.89 -0.15 -10.78
C ALA A 60 -4.01 -0.13 -9.74
N TYR A 61 -4.33 1.06 -9.20
CA TYR A 61 -5.39 1.25 -8.22
C TYR A 61 -6.78 1.01 -8.81
N GLU A 62 -7.07 1.54 -10.00
CA GLU A 62 -8.34 1.31 -10.70
C GLU A 62 -8.59 -0.19 -10.92
N ARG A 63 -7.56 -0.91 -11.43
CA ARG A 63 -7.63 -2.37 -11.58
C ARG A 63 -7.77 -3.11 -10.25
N ALA A 64 -7.06 -2.66 -9.21
CA ALA A 64 -7.20 -3.24 -7.88
C ALA A 64 -8.66 -3.17 -7.38
N LEU A 65 -9.35 -2.05 -7.62
CA LEU A 65 -10.77 -1.92 -7.30
C LEU A 65 -11.63 -2.86 -8.16
N GLU A 66 -11.42 -2.91 -9.47
CA GLU A 66 -12.15 -3.80 -10.38
C GLU A 66 -12.05 -5.27 -9.96
N LEU A 67 -10.90 -5.69 -9.41
CA LEU A 67 -10.66 -7.07 -8.95
C LEU A 67 -11.37 -7.42 -7.64
N ILE A 68 -11.67 -6.45 -6.77
CA ILE A 68 -12.19 -6.74 -5.43
C ILE A 68 -13.64 -6.31 -5.23
N THR A 69 -14.13 -5.32 -5.99
CA THR A 69 -15.47 -4.79 -5.77
C THR A 69 -16.54 -5.54 -6.54
N ASP A 70 -17.73 -5.63 -5.95
CA ASP A 70 -18.92 -6.14 -6.66
C ASP A 70 -19.52 -5.11 -7.65
N GLU A 71 -20.65 -5.46 -8.28
CA GLU A 71 -21.35 -4.61 -9.26
C GLU A 71 -21.82 -3.27 -8.68
N GLU A 72 -21.93 -3.15 -7.36
CA GLU A 72 -22.27 -1.92 -6.65
C GLU A 72 -21.05 -1.16 -6.12
N GLY A 73 -19.83 -1.62 -6.40
CA GLY A 73 -18.58 -1.00 -5.94
C GLY A 73 -18.25 -1.29 -4.48
N ARG A 74 -18.86 -2.32 -3.86
CA ARG A 74 -18.62 -2.66 -2.46
C ARG A 74 -17.42 -3.57 -2.34
N TRP A 75 -16.57 -3.27 -1.35
CA TRP A 75 -15.41 -4.10 -1.00
C TRP A 75 -15.87 -5.41 -0.36
N PRO A 76 -15.03 -6.46 -0.43
CA PRO A 76 -15.32 -7.71 0.27
C PRO A 76 -15.16 -7.49 1.78
N ASP A 77 -15.87 -8.28 2.59
CA ASP A 77 -15.70 -8.25 4.06
C ASP A 77 -14.26 -8.64 4.48
N LYS A 78 -13.55 -9.39 3.63
CA LYS A 78 -12.20 -9.88 3.88
C LYS A 78 -11.33 -9.78 2.64
N LEU A 79 -10.15 -9.19 2.81
CA LEU A 79 -9.07 -9.12 1.84
C LEU A 79 -7.75 -9.42 2.57
N GLU A 80 -7.61 -10.66 3.05
CA GLU A 80 -6.53 -11.03 3.96
C GLU A 80 -5.17 -11.13 3.23
N TRP A 81 -4.13 -10.57 3.84
CA TRP A 81 -2.75 -10.60 3.30
C TRP A 81 -2.13 -12.00 3.21
N GLY A 82 -2.66 -12.95 4.00
CA GLY A 82 -2.20 -14.34 4.01
C GLY A 82 -2.30 -15.02 2.65
N TRP A 83 -3.27 -14.61 1.82
CA TRP A 83 -3.45 -15.10 0.46
C TRP A 83 -2.52 -14.34 -0.49
N LEU A 84 -1.65 -15.07 -1.20
CA LEU A 84 -0.63 -14.47 -2.07
C LEU A 84 -1.26 -13.65 -3.20
N GLU A 85 -2.40 -14.11 -3.69
CA GLU A 85 -3.24 -13.51 -4.73
C GLU A 85 -3.73 -12.12 -4.32
N ASN A 86 -3.95 -11.88 -3.03
CA ASN A 86 -4.41 -10.57 -2.55
C ASN A 86 -3.28 -9.55 -2.45
N ARG A 87 -2.01 -9.99 -2.32
CA ARG A 87 -0.92 -9.10 -1.90
C ARG A 87 -0.63 -7.99 -2.90
N HIS A 88 -0.71 -8.26 -4.20
CA HIS A 88 -0.49 -7.22 -5.21
C HIS A 88 -1.63 -6.19 -5.19
N ILE A 89 -2.87 -6.64 -5.03
CA ILE A 89 -4.05 -5.77 -4.89
C ILE A 89 -3.92 -4.87 -3.66
N ILE A 90 -3.68 -5.46 -2.48
CA ILE A 90 -3.54 -4.72 -1.22
C ILE A 90 -2.39 -3.70 -1.33
N ARG A 91 -1.25 -4.08 -1.91
CA ARG A 91 -0.11 -3.15 -2.10
C ARG A 91 -0.45 -2.00 -3.03
N SER A 92 -1.22 -2.22 -4.10
CA SER A 92 -1.65 -1.15 -5.00
C SER A 92 -2.53 -0.13 -4.31
N ILE A 93 -3.50 -0.60 -3.52
CA ILE A 93 -4.38 0.27 -2.72
C ILE A 93 -3.58 1.03 -1.65
N LEU A 94 -2.65 0.35 -0.96
CA LEU A 94 -1.81 0.98 0.05
C LEU A 94 -0.95 2.11 -0.55
N ASN A 95 -0.27 1.86 -1.67
CA ASN A 95 0.54 2.88 -2.34
C ASN A 95 -0.32 4.05 -2.80
N LYS A 96 -1.56 3.81 -3.27
CA LYS A 96 -2.48 4.90 -3.59
C LYS A 96 -2.85 5.74 -2.37
N ALA A 97 -3.15 5.11 -1.23
CA ALA A 97 -3.43 5.81 0.01
C ALA A 97 -2.23 6.65 0.49
N ILE A 98 -1.01 6.13 0.37
CA ILE A 98 0.23 6.87 0.67
C ILE A 98 0.41 8.07 -0.27
N SER A 99 0.24 7.88 -1.58
CA SER A 99 0.33 8.98 -2.57
C SER A 99 -0.70 10.09 -2.26
N LEU A 100 -1.95 9.73 -1.97
CA LEU A 100 -2.99 10.69 -1.56
C LEU A 100 -2.58 11.49 -0.33
N TRP A 101 -2.07 10.82 0.70
CA TRP A 101 -1.60 11.50 1.91
C TRP A 101 -0.43 12.44 1.63
N GLY A 102 0.55 12.01 0.82
CA GLY A 102 1.67 12.83 0.37
C GLY A 102 1.24 14.07 -0.43
N ASN A 103 0.13 13.98 -1.17
CA ASN A 103 -0.47 15.09 -1.91
C ASN A 103 -1.38 15.99 -1.06
N GLY A 104 -1.56 15.68 0.22
CA GLY A 104 -2.44 16.42 1.13
C GLY A 104 -3.92 16.08 1.02
N GLU A 105 -4.28 15.04 0.25
CA GLU A 105 -5.63 14.45 0.16
C GLU A 105 -5.86 13.51 1.36
N THR A 106 -5.73 14.09 2.56
CA THR A 106 -5.62 13.34 3.82
C THR A 106 -6.89 12.55 4.16
N GLU A 107 -8.08 13.08 3.86
CA GLU A 107 -9.34 12.38 4.19
C GLU A 107 -9.55 11.17 3.29
N GLU A 108 -9.26 11.32 1.99
CA GLU A 108 -9.31 10.25 1.00
C GLU A 108 -8.29 9.14 1.31
N ALA A 109 -7.07 9.52 1.71
CA ALA A 109 -6.07 8.57 2.19
C ALA A 109 -6.56 7.80 3.42
N LEU A 110 -7.12 8.51 4.40
CA LEU A 110 -7.62 7.94 5.64
C LEU A 110 -8.79 6.97 5.40
N GLU A 111 -9.70 7.27 4.47
CA GLU A 111 -10.76 6.36 4.05
C GLU A 111 -10.19 5.04 3.51
N LEU A 112 -9.17 5.11 2.65
CA LEU A 112 -8.53 3.91 2.10
C LEU A 112 -7.79 3.10 3.16
N PHE A 113 -7.03 3.75 4.04
CA PHE A 113 -6.35 3.04 5.12
C PHE A 113 -7.33 2.33 6.05
N ARG A 114 -8.45 2.99 6.41
CA ARG A 114 -9.52 2.37 7.23
C ARG A 114 -10.16 1.17 6.53
N LYS A 115 -10.44 1.26 5.22
CA LYS A 115 -10.98 0.12 4.44
C LYS A 115 -9.99 -1.04 4.39
N LEU A 116 -8.69 -0.77 4.21
CA LEU A 116 -7.65 -1.80 4.27
C LEU A 116 -7.58 -2.47 5.64
N LEU A 117 -7.64 -1.69 6.73
CA LEU A 117 -7.64 -2.24 8.10
C LEU A 117 -8.88 -3.10 8.37
N ALA A 118 -10.07 -2.64 7.97
CA ALA A 118 -11.33 -3.35 8.17
C ALA A 118 -11.38 -4.70 7.44
N THR A 119 -10.78 -4.77 6.25
CA THR A 119 -10.75 -6.01 5.44
C THR A 119 -9.59 -6.95 5.81
N ASN A 120 -8.61 -6.48 6.58
CA ASN A 120 -7.46 -7.26 7.05
C ASN A 120 -7.00 -6.84 8.46
N LEU A 121 -7.72 -7.31 9.50
CA LEU A 121 -7.50 -6.92 10.90
C LEU A 121 -6.10 -7.21 11.45
N ALA A 122 -5.42 -8.24 10.92
CA ALA A 122 -4.03 -8.53 11.29
C ALA A 122 -3.07 -7.39 10.90
N ASP A 123 -3.51 -6.53 9.98
CA ASP A 123 -2.83 -5.34 9.47
C ASP A 123 -1.36 -5.60 9.10
N ASN A 124 -1.14 -6.67 8.34
CA ASN A 124 0.20 -7.03 7.87
C ASN A 124 0.84 -5.94 7.02
N VAL A 125 0.03 -5.06 6.42
CA VAL A 125 0.49 -3.92 5.62
C VAL A 125 0.81 -2.67 6.44
N GLY A 126 0.36 -2.61 7.70
CA GLY A 126 0.65 -1.50 8.60
C GLY A 126 -0.22 -0.26 8.39
N ALA A 127 -1.41 -0.40 7.81
CA ALA A 127 -2.38 0.68 7.62
C ALA A 127 -2.69 1.44 8.92
N ARG A 128 -2.71 0.77 10.09
CA ARG A 128 -2.98 1.39 11.39
C ARG A 128 -1.98 2.46 11.78
N LYS A 129 -0.71 2.33 11.34
CA LYS A 129 0.35 3.28 11.65
C LYS A 129 0.15 4.59 10.87
N TYR A 130 -0.27 4.47 9.61
CA TYR A 130 -0.63 5.63 8.79
C TYR A 130 -1.89 6.34 9.32
N ILE A 131 -2.92 5.59 9.71
CA ILE A 131 -4.13 6.13 10.37
C ILE A 131 -3.71 6.94 11.61
N LEU A 132 -2.92 6.35 12.50
CA LEU A 132 -2.47 7.03 13.72
C LEU A 132 -1.65 8.28 13.41
N ALA A 133 -0.75 8.23 12.43
CA ALA A 133 0.10 9.36 12.05
C ALA A 133 -0.75 10.55 11.57
N ILE A 134 -1.72 10.29 10.69
CA ILE A 134 -2.69 11.28 10.21
C ILE A 134 -3.48 11.86 11.40
N ARG A 135 -3.98 11.01 12.30
CA ARG A 135 -4.78 11.42 13.45
C ARG A 135 -4.00 12.23 14.48
N MET A 136 -2.69 12.02 14.56
CA MET A 136 -1.76 12.84 15.34
C MET A 136 -1.31 14.12 14.60
N GLY A 137 -1.79 14.35 13.37
CA GLY A 137 -1.48 15.53 12.58
C GLY A 137 -0.11 15.53 11.91
N MET A 138 0.51 14.35 11.75
CA MET A 138 1.78 14.22 11.01
C MET A 138 1.54 14.34 9.51
N SER A 139 2.49 14.94 8.80
CA SER A 139 2.60 14.77 7.35
C SER A 139 3.26 13.43 7.01
N LEU A 140 3.12 12.98 5.75
CA LEU A 140 3.86 11.81 5.25
C LEU A 140 5.37 12.01 5.39
N GLU A 141 5.88 13.21 5.07
CA GLU A 141 7.31 13.56 5.19
C GLU A 141 7.79 13.40 6.64
N GLU A 142 7.04 13.94 7.62
CA GLU A 142 7.39 13.82 9.04
C GLU A 142 7.38 12.36 9.53
N PHE A 143 6.44 11.56 9.03
CA PHE A 143 6.34 10.14 9.36
C PHE A 143 7.51 9.35 8.77
N GLU A 144 7.81 9.54 7.48
CA GLU A 144 8.91 8.87 6.79
C GLU A 144 10.27 9.29 7.39
N ASP A 145 10.51 10.58 7.61
CA ASP A 145 11.76 11.08 8.21
C ASP A 145 12.02 10.47 9.59
N ARG A 146 10.97 10.20 10.35
CA ARG A 146 11.07 9.61 11.69
C ARG A 146 11.32 8.11 11.61
N PHE A 147 10.48 7.38 10.88
CA PHE A 147 10.41 5.93 11.00
C PHE A 147 11.13 5.17 9.90
N ASN A 148 11.29 5.74 8.70
CA ASN A 148 11.92 5.06 7.57
C ASN A 148 13.44 4.97 7.74
N LYS A 149 13.96 3.75 7.76
CA LYS A 149 15.40 3.46 7.90
C LYS A 149 16.04 3.04 6.57
N GLY A 150 15.63 3.68 5.47
CA GLY A 150 16.15 3.40 4.13
C GLY A 150 15.41 2.27 3.41
N GLY A 151 14.08 2.32 3.45
CA GLY A 151 13.16 1.37 2.81
C GLY A 151 12.54 0.34 3.74
N TYR A 152 12.74 0.46 5.06
CA TYR A 152 12.11 -0.40 6.06
C TYR A 152 11.81 0.36 7.35
N TYR A 153 10.83 -0.14 8.12
CA TYR A 153 10.54 0.31 9.48
C TYR A 153 11.01 -0.73 10.48
N ASP A 154 11.60 -0.29 11.59
CA ASP A 154 12.06 -1.15 12.69
C ASP A 154 11.03 -1.19 13.85
N SER A 155 11.44 -1.59 15.06
CA SER A 155 10.52 -1.64 16.21
C SER A 155 10.04 -0.27 16.67
N GLU A 156 10.72 0.83 16.31
CA GLU A 156 10.38 2.18 16.76
C GLU A 156 8.95 2.56 16.37
N VAL A 157 8.51 2.22 15.15
CA VAL A 157 7.15 2.53 14.70
C VAL A 157 6.09 1.73 15.47
N MET A 158 6.44 0.50 15.89
CA MET A 158 5.53 -0.34 16.68
C MET A 158 5.40 0.19 18.10
N GLU A 159 6.53 0.48 18.75
CA GLU A 159 6.57 1.08 20.09
C GLU A 159 5.82 2.41 20.12
N TRP A 160 6.04 3.28 19.12
CA TRP A 160 5.30 4.53 18.99
C TRP A 160 3.80 4.31 18.80
N PHE A 161 3.40 3.33 17.98
CA PHE A 161 1.98 3.03 17.79
C PHE A 161 1.34 2.61 19.12
N ASP A 162 1.92 1.62 19.79
CA ASP A 162 1.43 1.05 21.05
C ASP A 162 1.29 2.11 22.16
N GLU A 163 2.17 3.11 22.19
CA GLU A 163 2.12 4.21 23.17
C GLU A 163 1.03 5.26 22.92
N ASN A 164 0.46 5.32 21.71
CA ASN A 164 -0.34 6.48 21.28
C ASN A 164 -1.73 6.13 20.75
N TYR A 165 -1.98 4.90 20.27
CA TYR A 165 -3.24 4.58 19.58
C TYR A 165 -4.49 4.68 20.48
N GLU A 166 -4.38 4.34 21.78
CA GLU A 166 -5.50 4.42 22.75
C GLU A 166 -6.10 5.83 22.89
N ARG A 167 -5.38 6.88 22.46
CA ARG A 167 -5.91 8.27 22.45
C ARG A 167 -6.96 8.50 21.37
N PHE A 168 -7.10 7.57 20.44
CA PHE A 168 -7.96 7.65 19.26
C PHE A 168 -8.92 6.45 19.24
N SER A 169 -9.69 6.31 20.31
CA SER A 169 -10.66 5.23 20.48
C SER A 169 -11.68 5.12 19.34
N ASP A 170 -12.02 6.26 18.72
CA ASP A 170 -12.91 6.30 17.56
C ASP A 170 -12.33 5.64 16.29
N GLU A 171 -11.02 5.41 16.23
CA GLU A 171 -10.36 4.65 15.16
C GLU A 171 -10.10 3.18 15.55
N PHE A 172 -9.68 2.94 16.80
CA PHE A 172 -9.03 1.68 17.15
C PHE A 172 -9.84 0.76 18.07
N ASP A 173 -10.84 1.24 18.81
CA ASP A 173 -11.64 0.38 19.71
C ASP A 173 -12.28 -0.78 18.93
N GLN A 174 -12.88 -0.47 17.77
CA GLN A 174 -13.50 -1.49 16.93
C GLN A 174 -12.48 -2.49 16.39
N TRP A 175 -11.27 -2.03 16.08
CA TRP A 175 -10.19 -2.91 15.63
C TRP A 175 -9.73 -3.83 16.76
N GLU A 176 -9.54 -3.31 17.98
CA GLU A 176 -9.18 -4.09 19.16
C GLU A 176 -10.23 -5.16 19.47
N GLU A 177 -11.51 -4.79 19.56
CA GLU A 177 -12.61 -5.72 19.81
C GLU A 177 -12.61 -6.86 18.77
N MET A 178 -12.45 -6.53 17.49
CA MET A 178 -12.43 -7.53 16.43
C MET A 178 -11.18 -8.43 16.42
N VAL A 179 -10.06 -7.95 16.97
CA VAL A 179 -8.84 -8.76 17.14
C VAL A 179 -9.03 -9.72 18.31
N GLU A 180 -9.55 -9.24 19.46
CA GLU A 180 -9.79 -10.07 20.65
C GLU A 180 -10.82 -11.18 20.40
N GLU A 181 -11.88 -10.93 19.62
CA GLU A 181 -12.89 -11.94 19.28
C GLU A 181 -12.35 -13.10 18.44
N ARG A 182 -11.14 -12.97 17.87
CA ARG A 182 -10.53 -13.97 16.97
C ARG A 182 -9.40 -14.78 17.62
N GLU A 183 -9.03 -14.48 18.87
CA GLU A 183 -8.08 -15.25 19.69
C GLU A 183 -8.77 -16.37 20.50
#